data_AF-A0A316BBB4-F1
#
_entry.id   AF-A0A316BBB4-F1
#
_cell.length_a   1.000
_cell.length_b   1.000
_cell.length_c   1.000
_cell.angle_alpha   90.00
_cell.angle_beta   90.00
_cell.angle_gamma   90.00
#
_symmetry.space_group_name_H-M   'P 1'
#
loop_
_entity.id
_entity.type
_entity.pdbx_description
1 polymer ?
#
loop_
_entity_poly.entity_id
_entity_poly.type
_entity_poly.pdbx_seq_one_letter_code
_entity_poly.pdbx_strand_id
1 'polypeptide(L)' 'MREGLVTKSQLFPLLLIILDLLAALVYGIVDHDARKVIYWVAAAILSITVTF' A
#
# COMPACT_ATOMS: atom_id res chain seq x y z
N MET A 1 15.95 -16.48 14.86
CA MET A 1 15.16 -15.23 14.75
C MET A 1 15.84 -14.39 13.68
N ARG A 2 15.28 -14.32 12.46
CA ARG A 2 15.89 -13.55 11.37
C ARG A 2 15.46 -12.10 11.49
N GLU A 3 16.36 -11.25 11.99
CA GLU A 3 16.30 -9.82 11.75
C GLU A 3 16.59 -9.60 10.26
N GLY A 4 15.62 -9.09 9.52
CA GLY A 4 15.73 -8.78 8.09
C GLY A 4 15.43 -7.31 7.87
N LEU A 5 16.45 -6.48 8.07
CA LEU A 5 16.44 -5.04 7.84
C LEU A 5 15.87 -4.74 6.45
N VAL A 6 14.75 -4.03 6.37
CA VAL A 6 14.24 -3.44 5.13
C VAL A 6 15.41 -2.73 4.46
N THR A 7 15.85 -3.23 3.31
CA THR A 7 16.95 -2.61 2.57
C THR A 7 16.54 -1.18 2.18
N LYS A 8 17.47 -0.23 2.05
CA LYS A 8 17.14 1.15 1.65
C LYS A 8 16.26 1.20 0.38
N SER A 9 16.43 0.20 -0.49
CA SER A 9 15.66 -0.04 -1.71
C SER A 9 14.18 -0.37 -1.47
N GLN A 10 13.85 -1.04 -0.37
CA GLN A 10 12.50 -1.49 -0.03
C GLN A 10 11.76 -0.55 0.93
N LEU A 11 12.45 0.43 1.53
CA LEU A 11 11.84 1.40 2.44
C LEU A 11 10.83 2.30 1.70
N PHE A 12 11.19 2.77 0.51
CA PHE A 12 10.30 3.61 -0.31
C PHE A 12 9.05 2.85 -0.79
N PRO A 13 9.18 1.64 -1.38
CA PRO A 13 8.02 0.82 -1.71
C PRO A 13 7.15 0.48 -0.50
N LEU A 14 7.75 0.20 0.66
CA LEU A 14 6.99 -0.07 1.89
C LEU A 14 6.13 1.13 2.30
N LEU A 15 6.68 2.35 2.21
CA LEU A 15 5.92 3.57 2.48
C LEU A 15 4.77 3.77 1.47
N LEU A 16 4.99 3.47 0.20
CA LEU A 16 3.94 3.52 -0.83
C LEU A 16 2.81 2.53 -0.54
N ILE A 17 3.12 1.29 -0.14
CA ILE A 17 2.10 0.30 0.22
C ILE A 17 1.24 0.79 1.39
N ILE A 18 1.86 1.35 2.43
CA ILE A 18 1.14 1.90 3.58
C ILE A 18 0.27 3.09 3.14
N LEU A 19 0.80 3.97 2.30
CA LEU A 19 0.07 5.12 1.78
C LEU A 19 -1.14 4.70 0.94
N ASP A 20 -1.00 3.68 0.09
CA ASP A 20 -2.08 3.15 -0.76
C ASP A 20 -3.22 2.58 0.10
N LEU A 21 -2.90 1.85 1.17
CA LEU A 21 -3.90 1.33 2.11
C LEU A 21 -4.60 2.44 2.90
N LEU A 22 -3.86 3.47 3.33
CA LEU A 22 -4.45 4.63 3.99
C LEU A 22 -5.35 5.42 3.05
N ALA A 23 -4.95 5.59 1.78
CA ALA A 23 -5.77 6.23 0.77
C ALA A 23 -7.06 5.41 0.52
N ALA A 24 -6.97 4.09 0.38
CA ALA A 24 -8.13 3.22 0.25
C ALA A 24 -9.10 3.39 1.44
N LEU A 25 -8.57 3.46 2.66
CA LEU A 25 -9.37 3.65 3.87
C LEU A 25 -10.05 5.03 3.89
N VAL A 26 -9.32 6.10 3.61
CA VAL A 26 -9.85 7.48 3.59
C VAL A 26 -10.92 7.64 2.50
N TYR A 27 -10.66 7.17 1.29
CA TYR A 27 -11.65 7.24 0.21
C TYR A 27 -12.89 6.37 0.50
N GLY A 28 -12.73 5.24 1.19
CA GLY A 28 -13.85 4.40 1.59
C GLY A 28 -14.72 5.03 2.68
N ILE A 29 -14.11 5.72 3.65
CA ILE A 29 -14.82 6.32 4.79
C ILE A 29 -15.40 7.70 4.45
N VAL A 30 -14.65 8.55 3.75
CA VAL A 30 -15.03 9.95 3.53
C VAL A 30 -15.89 10.11 2.28
N ASP A 31 -15.48 9.50 1.17
CA ASP A 31 -16.14 9.65 -0.12
C ASP A 31 -17.19 8.54 -0.40
N HIS A 32 -17.17 7.44 0.38
CA HIS A 32 -17.97 6.23 0.13
C HIS A 32 -17.84 5.68 -1.32
N ASP A 33 -16.75 6.03 -2.02
CA ASP A 33 -16.54 5.65 -3.41
C ASP A 33 -15.77 4.33 -3.50
N ALA A 34 -16.54 3.24 -3.56
CA ALA A 34 -16.01 1.88 -3.64
C ALA A 34 -15.05 1.66 -4.82
N ARG A 35 -15.18 2.41 -5.92
CA ARG A 35 -14.25 2.29 -7.06
C ARG A 35 -12.86 2.77 -6.70
N LYS A 36 -12.75 3.89 -5.99
CA LYS A 36 -11.47 4.41 -5.51
C LYS A 36 -10.84 3.45 -4.51
N VAL A 37 -11.63 2.89 -3.60
CA VAL A 37 -11.14 1.88 -2.64
C VAL A 37 -10.50 0.69 -3.36
N ILE A 38 -11.21 0.11 -4.34
CA ILE A 38 -10.70 -1.04 -5.11
C ILE A 38 -9.42 -0.66 -5.88
N TYR A 39 -9.38 0.54 -6.48
CA TYR A 39 -8.20 1.05 -7.17
C TYR A 39 -6.98 1.14 -6.24
N TRP A 40 -7.13 1.77 -5.08
CA TRP A 40 -6.02 1.96 -4.13
C TRP A 40 -5.58 0.63 -3.49
N VAL A 41 -6.51 -0.31 -3.25
CA VAL A 41 -6.16 -1.68 -2.81
C VAL A 41 -5.38 -2.42 -3.90
N ALA A 42 -5.76 -2.31 -5.17
CA ALA A 42 -5.01 -2.92 -6.27
C ALA A 42 -3.60 -2.32 -6.41
N ALA A 43 -3.45 -1.01 -6.20
CA ALA A 43 -2.14 -0.35 -6.16
C ALA A 43 -1.26 -0.92 -5.02
N ALA A 44 -1.82 -1.09 -3.82
CA ALA A 44 -1.10 -1.70 -2.69
C ALA A 44 -0.63 -3.13 -3.01
N ILE A 45 -1.49 -3.95 -3.64
CA ILE A 45 -1.15 -5.33 -4.03
C ILE A 45 -0.06 -5.36 -5.10
N LEU A 46 -0.14 -4.49 -6.12
CA LEU A 46 0.88 -4.38 -7.14
C LEU A 46 2.23 -3.98 -6.53
N SER A 47 2.22 -2.99 -5.64
CA SER A 47 3.41 -2.52 -4.90
C SER A 47 4.03 -3.64 -4.05
N ILE A 48 3.23 -4.48 -3.38
CA ILE A 48 3.72 -5.66 -2.66
C ILE A 48 4.37 -6.66 -3.64
N THR A 49 3.68 -6.96 -4.74
CA THR A 49 4.09 -7.99 -5.73
C THR A 49 5.41 -7.64 -6.44
N VAL A 50 5.67 -6.37 -6.68
CA VAL A 50 6.93 -5.94 -7.33
C VAL A 50 8.08 -5.72 -6.33
N THR A 51 7.77 -5.69 -5.02
CA THR A 51 8.75 -5.41 -3.95
C THR A 51 9.30 -6.68 -3.30
N PHE A 52 8.49 -7.73 -3.19
CA PHE A 52 8.81 -9.00 -2.56
C PHE A 52 8.75 -10.15 -3.56
#